data_AF-A0A7S3T004-F1
#
_entry.id   AF-A0A7S3T004-F1
#
_cell.length_a   1.000
_cell.length_b   1.000
_cell.length_c   1.000
_cell.angle_alpha   90.00
_cell.angle_beta   90.00
_cell.angle_gamma   90.00
#
_symmetry.space_group_name_H-M   'P 1'
#
loop_
_entity.id
_entity.type
_entity.pdbx_description
1 polymer ?
#
loop_
_entity_poly.entity_id
_entity_poly.type
_entity_poly.pdbx_seq_one_letter_code
_entity_poly.pdbx_strand_id
1 'polypeptide(L)'
;GHYLYDADGRKFLDFGAGIAVNCLGHADPGWVKVAQEHAAKLIHTSNLYLNAEQVALGEKLVQLSFADKAFFCNSGTEANEAAIKFARKLHYMNEKPREKLIAFE
;
A
#
# COMPACT_ATOMS: atom_id res chain seq x y z
N GLY A 1 4.54 19.59 -1.65
CA GLY A 1 5.54 19.83 -0.60
C GLY A 1 4.93 19.73 0.79
N HIS A 2 5.57 20.33 1.79
CA HIS A 2 5.22 20.17 3.21
C HIS A 2 4.32 21.28 3.77
N TYR A 3 3.77 22.15 2.92
CA TYR A 3 2.86 23.21 3.32
C TYR A 3 1.45 22.95 2.80
N LEU A 4 0.46 23.22 3.65
CA LEU A 4 -0.96 23.23 3.32
C LEU A 4 -1.54 24.63 3.48
N TYR A 5 -2.64 24.88 2.77
CA TYR A 5 -3.37 26.14 2.83
C TYR A 5 -4.84 25.83 3.09
N ASP A 6 -5.45 26.55 4.04
CA ASP A 6 -6.90 26.47 4.25
C ASP A 6 -7.67 27.37 3.27
N ALA A 7 -9.00 27.40 3.40
CA ALA A 7 -9.88 28.18 2.54
C ALA A 7 -9.66 29.70 2.64
N ASP A 8 -9.13 30.18 3.76
CA ASP A 8 -8.80 31.59 4.00
C ASP A 8 -7.36 31.94 3.56
N GLY A 9 -6.63 30.96 3.01
CA GLY A 9 -5.25 31.11 2.52
C GLY A 9 -4.20 31.06 3.63
N ARG A 10 -4.54 30.67 4.85
CA ARG A 10 -3.57 30.51 5.94
C ARG A 10 -2.67 29.32 5.65
N LYS A 11 -1.36 29.55 5.80
CA LYS A 11 -0.31 28.54 5.54
C LYS A 11 0.00 27.72 6.80
N PHE A 12 0.04 26.39 6.65
CA PHE A 12 0.38 25.43 7.71
C PHE A 12 1.59 24.59 7.29
N LEU A 13 2.61 24.52 8.15
CA LEU A 13 3.65 23.50 8.02
C LEU A 13 3.08 22.16 8.49
N ASP A 14 3.02 21.18 7.61
CA ASP A 14 2.40 19.88 7.89
C ASP A 14 3.41 18.90 8.50
N PHE A 15 3.27 18.65 9.80
CA PHE A 15 3.96 17.57 10.53
C PHE A 15 3.08 16.33 10.75
N GLY A 16 1.82 16.34 10.30
CA GLY A 16 0.92 15.19 10.38
C GLY A 16 1.00 14.29 9.14
N ALA A 17 1.38 14.83 7.99
CA ALA A 17 1.48 14.14 6.71
C ALA A 17 0.20 13.35 6.34
N GLY A 18 -0.97 13.85 6.75
CA GLY A 18 -2.24 13.14 6.58
C GLY A 18 -2.28 11.79 7.28
N ILE A 19 -1.90 11.73 8.56
CA ILE A 19 -1.74 10.48 9.33
C ILE A 19 -0.66 9.60 8.69
N ALA A 20 0.53 10.17 8.51
CA ALA A 20 1.72 9.51 7.96
C ALA A 20 1.57 8.92 6.53
N VAL A 21 0.59 9.38 5.74
CA VAL A 21 0.35 8.91 4.37
C VAL A 21 1.22 9.64 3.34
N ASN A 22 1.31 10.97 3.42
CA ASN A 22 1.94 11.82 2.40
C ASN A 22 3.47 11.86 2.55
N CYS A 23 4.13 10.71 2.39
CA CYS A 23 5.57 10.55 2.64
C CYS A 23 6.49 11.35 1.69
N LEU A 24 6.01 11.71 0.50
CA LEU A 24 6.70 12.61 -0.44
C LEU A 24 6.22 14.07 -0.34
N GLY A 25 5.33 14.36 0.62
CA GLY A 25 4.60 15.62 0.71
C GLY A 25 3.42 15.70 -0.28
N HIS A 26 2.69 16.81 -0.21
CA HIS A 26 1.47 17.03 -1.00
C HIS A 26 1.79 17.38 -2.47
N ALA A 27 1.16 16.71 -3.44
CA ALA A 27 1.35 16.99 -4.87
C ALA A 27 2.82 16.99 -5.33
N ASP A 28 3.58 15.96 -4.96
CA ASP A 28 4.93 15.74 -5.51
C ASP A 28 4.90 15.72 -7.05
N PRO A 29 5.71 16.53 -7.76
CA PRO A 29 5.67 16.62 -9.22
C PRO A 29 5.94 15.29 -9.93
N GLY A 30 6.79 14.43 -9.37
CA GLY A 30 7.08 13.11 -9.92
C GLY A 30 5.89 12.18 -9.82
N TRP A 31 5.25 12.13 -8.65
CA TRP A 31 4.01 11.37 -8.43
C TRP A 31 2.88 11.86 -9.34
N VAL A 32 2.64 13.17 -9.43
CA VAL A 32 1.55 13.75 -10.24
C VAL A 32 1.71 13.34 -11.70
N LYS A 33 2.93 13.48 -12.24
CA LYS A 33 3.23 13.12 -13.63
C LYS A 33 2.92 11.65 -13.91
N VAL A 34 3.46 10.74 -13.09
CA VAL A 34 3.27 9.29 -13.29
C VAL A 34 1.80 8.89 -13.13
N ALA A 35 1.09 9.48 -12.17
CA ALA A 35 -0.34 9.22 -11.96
C ALA A 35 -1.18 9.65 -13.17
N GLN A 36 -0.92 10.83 -13.74
CA GLN A 36 -1.61 11.33 -14.93
C GLN A 36 -1.32 10.47 -16.17
N GLU A 37 -0.05 10.13 -16.39
CA GLU A 37 0.37 9.27 -17.50
C GLU A 37 -0.28 7.88 -17.42
N HIS A 38 -0.31 7.27 -16.23
CA HIS A 38 -0.92 5.96 -16.06
C HIS A 38 -2.45 6.02 -16.18
N ALA A 39 -3.10 7.03 -15.60
CA ALA A 39 -4.56 7.21 -15.71
C ALA A 39 -5.02 7.37 -17.17
N ALA A 40 -4.22 8.02 -18.02
CA ALA A 40 -4.48 8.14 -19.45
C ALA A 40 -4.24 6.83 -20.24
N LYS A 41 -3.47 5.89 -19.67
CA LYS A 41 -3.12 4.61 -20.30
C LYS A 41 -4.06 3.48 -19.89
N LEU A 42 -4.20 3.23 -18.58
CA LEU A 42 -4.96 2.11 -18.01
C LEU A 42 -5.21 2.35 -16.51
N ILE A 43 -6.45 2.14 -16.04
CA ILE A 43 -6.79 2.32 -14.61
C ILE A 43 -7.01 0.99 -13.89
N HIS A 44 -7.76 0.05 -14.49
CA HIS A 44 -8.12 -1.19 -13.83
C HIS A 44 -8.42 -2.31 -14.84
N THR A 45 -7.90 -3.50 -14.56
CA THR A 45 -8.12 -4.71 -15.37
C THR A 45 -8.62 -5.90 -14.55
N SER A 46 -8.92 -5.74 -13.26
CA SER A 46 -9.03 -6.85 -12.31
C SER A 46 -7.73 -7.68 -12.20
N ASN A 47 -7.77 -8.71 -11.37
CA ASN A 47 -6.66 -9.67 -11.20
C ASN A 47 -6.66 -10.80 -12.25
N LEU A 48 -7.54 -10.76 -13.25
CA LEU A 48 -7.61 -11.76 -14.31
C LEU A 48 -6.51 -11.58 -15.38
N TYR A 49 -5.92 -10.39 -15.48
CA TYR A 49 -4.91 -10.07 -16.47
C TYR A 49 -3.61 -9.64 -15.79
N LEU A 50 -2.50 -9.84 -16.49
CA LEU A 50 -1.19 -9.39 -16.04
C LEU A 50 -1.07 -7.87 -16.17
N ASN A 51 -0.63 -7.22 -15.09
CA ASN A 51 -0.26 -5.82 -15.08
C ASN A 51 1.27 -5.72 -14.87
N ALA A 52 1.99 -5.23 -15.88
CA ALA A 52 3.45 -5.19 -15.87
C ALA A 52 4.00 -4.29 -14.75
N GLU A 53 3.33 -3.18 -14.47
CA GLU A 53 3.69 -2.25 -13.41
C GLU A 53 3.54 -2.88 -12.02
N GLN A 54 2.50 -3.69 -11.80
CA GLN A 54 2.29 -4.44 -10.56
C GLN A 54 3.36 -5.53 -10.36
N VAL A 55 3.77 -6.22 -11.43
CA VAL A 55 4.87 -7.21 -11.38
C VAL A 55 6.18 -6.53 -11.00
N ALA A 56 6.54 -5.44 -11.68
CA ALA A 56 7.76 -4.69 -11.40
C ALA A 56 7.80 -4.16 -9.96
N LEU A 57 6.67 -3.68 -9.43
CA LEU A 57 6.56 -3.28 -8.04
C LEU A 57 6.73 -4.46 -7.09
N GLY A 58 6.12 -5.61 -7.39
CA GLY A 58 6.27 -6.83 -6.61
C GLY A 58 7.73 -7.31 -6.53
N GLU A 59 8.43 -7.36 -7.66
CA GLU A 59 9.84 -7.72 -7.73
C GLU A 59 10.70 -6.76 -6.90
N LYS A 60 10.46 -5.45 -7.02
CA LYS A 60 11.19 -4.44 -6.26
C LYS A 60 10.97 -4.58 -4.75
N LEU A 61 9.74 -4.85 -4.30
CA LEU A 61 9.44 -5.06 -2.88
C LEU A 61 10.13 -6.32 -2.33
N VAL A 62 10.15 -7.40 -3.10
CA VAL A 62 10.86 -8.65 -2.76
C VAL A 62 12.36 -8.39 -2.63
N GLN A 63 12.97 -7.69 -3.61
CA GLN A 63 14.40 -7.37 -3.59
C GLN A 63 14.83 -6.48 -2.42
N LEU A 64 13.94 -5.60 -1.95
CA LEU A 64 14.22 -4.63 -0.88
C LEU A 64 13.81 -5.13 0.52
N SER A 65 13.34 -6.37 0.66
CA SER A 65 12.84 -6.90 1.93
C SER A 65 13.24 -8.36 2.15
N PHE A 66 12.74 -8.96 3.24
CA PHE A 66 12.94 -10.37 3.54
C PHE A 66 11.96 -11.29 2.79
N ALA A 67 10.96 -10.72 2.12
CA ALA A 67 9.81 -11.47 1.62
C ALA A 67 10.09 -12.13 0.26
N ASP A 68 9.57 -13.34 0.05
CA ASP A 68 9.63 -14.01 -1.26
C ASP A 68 8.49 -13.60 -2.21
N LYS A 69 7.40 -13.03 -1.67
CA LYS A 69 6.18 -12.67 -2.42
C LYS A 69 5.52 -11.42 -1.82
N ALA A 70 4.81 -10.67 -2.66
CA ALA A 70 3.98 -9.54 -2.25
C ALA A 70 2.49 -9.79 -2.58
N PHE A 71 1.61 -9.31 -1.70
CA PHE A 71 0.16 -9.25 -1.92
C PHE A 71 -0.27 -7.78 -1.95
N PHE A 72 -1.10 -7.41 -2.93
CA PHE A 72 -1.56 -6.03 -3.11
C PHE A 72 -3.02 -5.86 -2.71
N CYS A 73 -3.29 -4.80 -1.96
CA CYS A 73 -4.62 -4.35 -1.53
C CYS A 73 -4.62 -2.83 -1.39
N ASN A 74 -5.77 -2.25 -1.04
CA ASN A 74 -6.00 -0.80 -1.11
C ASN A 74 -5.81 -0.10 0.24
N SER A 75 -5.85 -0.84 1.34
CA SER A 75 -5.75 -0.29 2.68
C SER A 75 -4.91 -1.15 3.63
N GLY A 76 -4.43 -0.53 4.72
CA GLY A 76 -3.77 -1.25 5.81
C GLY A 76 -4.68 -2.27 6.49
N THR A 77 -5.98 -2.00 6.57
CA THR A 77 -6.97 -2.94 7.11
C THR A 77 -7.05 -4.22 6.26
N GLU A 78 -7.15 -4.09 4.94
CA GLU A 78 -7.15 -5.24 4.03
C GLU A 78 -5.82 -6.01 4.09
N ALA A 79 -4.70 -5.31 4.24
CA ALA A 79 -3.38 -5.93 4.39
C ALA A 79 -3.32 -6.79 5.68
N ASN A 80 -3.81 -6.26 6.80
CA ASN A 80 -3.87 -6.99 8.08
C ASN A 80 -4.81 -8.19 8.01
N GLU A 81 -5.99 -8.04 7.39
CA GLU A 81 -6.91 -9.17 7.16
C GLU A 81 -6.27 -10.26 6.30
N ALA A 82 -5.58 -9.89 5.22
CA ALA A 82 -4.84 -10.83 4.39
C ALA A 82 -3.74 -11.54 5.20
N ALA A 83 -2.96 -10.82 6.00
CA ALA A 83 -1.92 -11.39 6.85
C ALA A 83 -2.48 -12.41 7.85
N ILE A 84 -3.58 -12.08 8.53
CA ILE A 84 -4.27 -12.99 9.47
C ILE A 84 -4.77 -14.24 8.74
N LYS A 85 -5.39 -14.08 7.57
CA LYS A 85 -5.88 -15.19 6.76
C LYS A 85 -4.75 -16.08 6.27
N PHE A 86 -3.63 -15.52 5.82
CA PHE A 86 -2.46 -16.29 5.40
C PHE A 86 -1.83 -17.05 6.56
N ALA A 87 -1.67 -16.42 7.73
CA ALA A 87 -1.15 -17.08 8.93
C ALA A 87 -2.03 -18.28 9.35
N ARG A 88 -3.35 -18.10 9.40
CA ARG A 88 -4.30 -19.18 9.71
C ARG A 88 -4.29 -20.28 8.64
N LYS A 89 -4.32 -19.90 7.36
CA LYS A 89 -4.32 -20.85 6.24
C LYS A 89 -3.07 -21.71 6.25
N LEU A 90 -1.89 -21.14 6.53
CA LEU A 90 -0.63 -21.88 6.64
C LEU A 90 -0.74 -23.00 7.69
N HIS A 91 -1.22 -22.68 8.89
CA HIS A 91 -1.38 -23.66 9.97
C HIS A 91 -2.45 -24.72 9.66
N TYR A 92 -3.55 -24.31 9.05
CA TYR A 92 -4.59 -25.22 8.59
C TYR A 92 -4.06 -26.23 7.56
N MET A 93 -3.31 -25.76 6.55
CA MET A 93 -2.73 -26.62 5.51
C MET A 93 -1.67 -27.60 6.06
N ASN A 94 -1.09 -27.28 7.22
CA ASN A 94 -0.13 -28.14 7.93
C ASN A 94 -0.80 -29.04 8.99
N GLU A 95 -2.12 -29.21 8.94
CA GLU A 95 -2.94 -30.04 9.85
C GLU A 95 -2.74 -29.71 11.35
N LYS A 96 -2.35 -28.46 11.64
CA LYS A 96 -2.12 -27.96 13.00
C LYS A 96 -2.84 -26.63 13.15
N PRO A 97 -4.19 -26.60 13.12
CA PRO A 97 -4.95 -25.35 13.14
C PRO A 97 -4.57 -24.53 14.39
N ARG A 98 -4.11 -23.30 14.16
CA ARG A 98 -3.81 -22.31 15.20
C ARG A 98 -4.62 -21.06 14.92
N GLU A 99 -5.54 -20.74 15.83
CA GLU A 99 -6.53 -19.68 15.62
C GLU A 99 -6.34 -18.48 16.52
N LYS A 100 -5.69 -18.68 17.67
CA LYS A 100 -5.42 -17.64 18.67
C LYS A 100 -4.40 -16.64 18.12
N LEU A 101 -4.79 -15.37 18.13
CA LEU A 101 -3.92 -14.24 17.83
C LEU A 101 -3.52 -13.59 19.15
N ILE A 102 -2.24 -13.23 19.27
CA ILE A 102 -1.72 -12.44 20.39
C ILE A 102 -1.42 -11.05 19.82
N ALA A 103 -2.01 -10.03 20.44
CA ALA A 103 -1.83 -8.63 20.07
C ALA A 103 -1.45 -7.82 21.33
N PHE A 104 -1.02 -6.58 21.11
CA PHE A 104 -0.61 -5.66 22.17
C PHE A 104 -1.68 -4.58 22.37
N GLU A 105 -1.74 -4.05 23.59
CA GLU A 105 -2.46 -2.81 23.90
C GLU A 105 -1.63 -1.59 23.47
#